data_AF-A0A1F7RYL7-F1
#
_entry.id   AF-A0A1F7RYL7-F1
#
_cell.length_a   1.000
_cell.length_b   1.000
_cell.length_c   1.000
_cell.angle_alpha   90.00
_cell.angle_beta   90.00
_cell.angle_gamma   90.00
#
_symmetry.space_group_name_H-M   'P 1'
#
loop_
_entity.id
_entity.type
_entity.pdbx_description
1 polymer ?
#
loop_
_entity_poly.entity_id
_entity_poly.type
_entity_poly.pdbx_seq_one_letter_code
_entity_poly.pdbx_strand_id
1 'polypeptide(L)'
;MPSFVILEKCDGCKGQDKTACQHICPNDLMVLNSETMKAYNREPEMCWECYNCVKICPQQAVDVRGYADFVPLGASVIPLRGSEDIMWTVKFRNGMVKRFKFPIRSTQEGTAVPNGGWETSPTDLMNRELFTEPDSAGLSEIPTITK
;
A
#
# COMPACT_ATOMS: atom_id res chain seq x y z
N MET A 1 12.04 -15.46 6.42
CA MET A 1 11.48 -15.10 5.09
C MET A 1 10.14 -14.44 5.32
N PRO A 2 10.17 -13.11 5.32
CA PRO A 2 9.08 -12.24 4.88
C PRO A 2 8.83 -12.33 3.37
N SER A 3 8.41 -11.25 2.68
CA SER A 3 7.97 -11.29 1.28
C SER A 3 8.91 -12.08 0.36
N PHE A 4 8.35 -12.99 -0.46
CA PHE A 4 9.08 -13.84 -1.40
C PHE A 4 8.37 -13.87 -2.75
N VAL A 5 9.11 -14.28 -3.80
CA VAL A 5 8.62 -14.30 -5.17
C VAL A 5 8.41 -15.74 -5.65
N ILE A 6 7.23 -16.01 -6.18
CA ILE A 6 6.84 -17.27 -6.84
C ILE A 6 7.39 -17.22 -8.26
N LEU A 7 8.48 -17.96 -8.50
CA LEU A 7 9.29 -17.85 -9.73
C LEU A 7 8.51 -18.22 -10.99
N GLU A 8 7.55 -19.14 -10.87
CA GLU A 8 6.70 -19.61 -11.96
C GLU A 8 5.72 -18.54 -12.43
N LYS A 9 5.33 -17.61 -11.54
CA LYS A 9 4.40 -16.51 -11.86
C LYS A 9 5.11 -15.22 -12.21
N CYS A 10 6.29 -14.97 -11.65
CA CYS A 10 7.00 -13.72 -11.87
C CYS A 10 7.49 -13.63 -13.30
N ASP A 11 7.13 -12.57 -14.01
CA ASP A 11 7.58 -12.29 -15.38
C ASP A 11 8.68 -11.22 -15.43
N GLY A 12 9.13 -10.72 -14.27
CA GLY A 12 10.07 -9.60 -14.18
C GLY A 12 9.45 -8.25 -14.54
N CYS A 13 8.12 -8.14 -14.57
CA CYS A 13 7.38 -6.98 -15.09
C CYS A 13 7.76 -6.64 -16.54
N LYS A 14 7.98 -7.66 -17.38
CA LYS A 14 8.22 -7.46 -18.81
C LYS A 14 7.05 -6.70 -19.45
N GLY A 15 7.37 -5.69 -20.25
CA GLY A 15 6.37 -4.86 -20.94
C GLY A 15 5.73 -3.78 -20.09
N GLN A 16 6.22 -3.56 -18.86
CA GLN A 16 5.83 -2.43 -18.01
C GLN A 16 6.98 -1.40 -17.94
N ASP A 17 6.65 -0.14 -17.73
CA ASP A 17 7.66 0.94 -17.59
C ASP A 17 8.52 0.78 -16.34
N LYS A 18 8.01 0.08 -15.31
CA LYS A 18 8.66 -0.09 -14.02
C LYS A 18 8.43 -1.49 -13.48
N THR A 19 9.43 -2.02 -12.77
CA THR A 19 9.24 -3.22 -11.94
C THR A 19 8.40 -2.87 -10.72
N ALA A 20 7.13 -3.30 -10.71
CA ALA A 20 6.14 -2.84 -9.74
C ALA A 20 6.53 -3.10 -8.28
N CYS A 21 7.03 -4.30 -7.97
CA CYS A 21 7.42 -4.65 -6.58
C CYS A 21 8.63 -3.87 -6.09
N GLN A 22 9.62 -3.62 -6.96
CA GLN A 22 10.78 -2.77 -6.68
C GLN A 22 10.37 -1.32 -6.49
N HIS A 23 9.49 -0.80 -7.36
CA HIS A 23 9.02 0.57 -7.29
C HIS A 23 8.27 0.89 -5.98
N ILE A 24 7.47 -0.05 -5.47
CA ILE A 24 6.55 0.23 -4.35
C ILE A 24 7.14 -0.10 -2.97
N CYS A 25 8.27 -0.80 -2.91
CA CYS A 25 8.80 -1.26 -1.62
C CYS A 25 9.29 -0.04 -0.82
N PRO A 26 8.68 0.28 0.33
CA PRO A 26 9.04 1.50 1.07
C PRO A 26 10.42 1.42 1.71
N ASN A 27 10.99 0.22 1.82
CA ASN A 27 12.30 -0.04 2.39
C ASN A 27 13.30 -0.59 1.36
N ASP A 28 13.04 -0.38 0.06
CA ASP A 28 13.92 -0.74 -1.06
C ASP A 28 14.37 -2.23 -1.08
N LEU A 29 13.55 -3.14 -0.56
CA LEU A 29 13.95 -4.55 -0.40
C LEU A 29 13.73 -5.40 -1.65
N MET A 30 12.71 -5.05 -2.45
CA MET A 30 12.36 -5.81 -3.65
C MET A 30 13.24 -5.36 -4.80
N VAL A 31 13.96 -6.29 -5.44
CA VAL A 31 14.88 -5.97 -6.54
C VAL A 31 14.69 -6.95 -7.68
N LEU A 32 14.79 -6.46 -8.93
CA LEU A 32 14.86 -7.31 -10.11
C LEU A 32 16.27 -7.88 -10.28
N ASN A 33 16.40 -9.21 -10.34
CA ASN A 33 17.62 -9.84 -10.81
C ASN A 33 17.64 -9.81 -12.35
N SER A 34 18.62 -9.13 -12.94
CA SER A 34 18.74 -8.92 -14.39
C SER A 34 19.13 -10.16 -15.19
N GLU A 35 19.75 -11.16 -14.56
CA GLU A 35 20.15 -12.41 -15.22
C GLU A 35 18.96 -13.36 -15.37
N THR A 36 18.18 -13.52 -14.30
CA THR A 36 17.03 -14.42 -14.25
C THR A 36 15.73 -13.76 -14.72
N MET A 37 15.69 -12.43 -14.74
CA MET A 37 14.49 -11.62 -14.93
C MET A 37 13.39 -11.97 -13.92
N LYS A 38 13.77 -12.24 -12.67
CA LYS A 38 12.88 -12.52 -11.55
C LYS A 38 13.18 -11.55 -10.41
N ALA A 39 12.13 -11.06 -9.76
CA ALA A 39 12.29 -10.25 -8.56
C ALA A 39 12.63 -11.13 -7.35
N TYR A 40 13.24 -10.54 -6.32
CA TYR A 40 13.49 -11.16 -5.03
C TYR A 40 13.51 -10.10 -3.93
N ASN A 41 13.41 -10.52 -2.66
CA ASN A 41 13.66 -9.66 -1.51
C ASN A 41 15.12 -9.82 -1.09
N ARG A 42 15.91 -8.73 -1.10
CA ARG A 42 17.35 -8.74 -0.85
C ARG A 42 17.73 -8.78 0.64
N GLU A 43 16.82 -8.36 1.53
CA GLU A 43 17.07 -8.28 2.97
C GLU A 43 15.77 -8.58 3.74
N PRO A 44 15.39 -9.88 3.84
CA PRO A 44 14.10 -10.28 4.38
C PRO A 44 13.88 -9.86 5.84
N GLU A 45 14.93 -9.80 6.65
CA GLU A 45 14.91 -9.35 8.05
C GLU A 45 14.47 -7.89 8.24
N MET A 46 14.67 -7.05 7.22
CA MET A 46 14.24 -5.65 7.20
C MET A 46 12.84 -5.46 6.63
N CYS A 47 12.15 -6.55 6.26
CA CYS A 47 10.80 -6.49 5.74
C CYS A 47 9.80 -6.21 6.86
N TRP A 48 8.85 -5.31 6.59
CA TRP A 48 7.79 -4.95 7.54
C TRP A 48 6.44 -5.62 7.24
N GLU A 49 6.42 -6.61 6.34
CA GLU A 49 5.19 -7.32 5.94
C GLU A 49 4.01 -6.39 5.60
N CYS A 50 4.26 -5.23 4.99
CA CYS A 50 3.22 -4.24 4.65
C CYS A 50 2.32 -4.64 3.47
N TYR A 51 2.66 -5.74 2.78
CA TYR A 51 1.99 -6.25 1.57
C TYR A 51 2.01 -5.33 0.34
N ASN A 52 2.74 -4.20 0.33
CA ASN A 52 2.76 -3.32 -0.84
C ASN A 52 3.22 -4.03 -2.12
N CYS A 53 4.32 -4.78 -2.03
CA CYS A 53 4.85 -5.58 -3.14
C CYS A 53 3.90 -6.70 -3.57
N VAL A 54 3.11 -7.27 -2.65
CA VAL A 54 2.07 -8.26 -2.94
C VAL A 54 0.90 -7.63 -3.68
N LYS A 55 0.36 -6.53 -3.15
CA LYS A 55 -0.82 -5.83 -3.68
C LYS A 55 -0.60 -5.28 -5.08
N ILE A 56 0.60 -4.76 -5.39
CA ILE A 56 0.88 -4.13 -6.68
C ILE A 56 1.28 -5.13 -7.77
N CYS A 57 1.68 -6.36 -7.41
CA CYS A 57 2.23 -7.30 -8.39
C CYS A 57 1.14 -7.73 -9.38
N PRO A 58 1.24 -7.38 -10.68
CA PRO A 58 0.18 -7.68 -11.65
C PRO A 58 0.00 -9.19 -11.86
N GLN A 59 1.08 -9.96 -11.74
CA GLN A 59 1.07 -11.42 -11.87
C GLN A 59 0.69 -12.14 -10.56
N GLN A 60 0.47 -11.42 -9.46
CA GLN A 60 0.26 -12.00 -8.13
C GLN A 60 1.36 -13.02 -7.77
N ALA A 61 2.59 -12.65 -8.10
CA ALA A 61 3.79 -13.47 -7.97
C ALA A 61 4.57 -13.20 -6.69
N VAL A 62 4.10 -12.30 -5.83
CA VAL A 62 4.72 -12.03 -4.53
C VAL A 62 3.75 -12.48 -3.45
N ASP A 63 4.24 -13.19 -2.45
CA ASP A 63 3.49 -13.57 -1.26
C ASP A 63 4.34 -13.28 -0.02
N VAL A 64 3.74 -13.35 1.16
CA VAL A 64 4.43 -13.18 2.44
C VAL A 64 4.35 -14.48 3.21
N ARG A 65 5.50 -14.93 3.68
CA ARG A 65 5.60 -15.95 4.72
C ARG A 65 5.92 -15.21 6.01
N GLY A 66 5.31 -15.58 7.12
CA GLY A 66 5.55 -14.89 8.40
C GLY A 66 7.00 -14.98 8.87
N TYR A 67 7.40 -14.02 9.71
CA TYR A 67 8.68 -14.01 10.43
C TYR A 67 8.97 -15.35 11.11
N ALA A 68 10.16 -15.89 10.86
CA ALA A 68 10.52 -17.25 11.28
C ALA A 68 10.64 -17.38 12.81
N ASP A 69 10.92 -16.27 13.47
CA ASP A 69 11.21 -16.17 14.90
C ASP A 69 10.00 -16.53 15.76
N PHE A 70 8.77 -16.33 15.24
CA PHE A 70 7.54 -16.55 16.01
C PHE A 70 6.35 -17.05 15.20
N VAL A 71 6.39 -17.12 13.87
CA VAL A 71 5.25 -17.56 13.05
C VAL A 71 5.41 -19.02 12.59
N PRO A 72 4.54 -19.95 13.05
CA PRO A 72 4.51 -21.31 12.53
C PRO A 72 4.17 -21.35 11.04
N LEU A 73 4.69 -22.35 10.33
CA LEU A 73 4.42 -22.54 8.90
C LEU A 73 2.94 -22.84 8.61
N GLY A 74 2.50 -22.58 7.37
CA GLY A 74 1.24 -23.10 6.82
C GLY A 74 0.06 -22.12 6.84
N ALA A 75 0.22 -20.93 7.43
CA ALA A 75 -0.74 -19.84 7.29
C ALA A 75 -0.40 -18.97 6.07
N SER A 76 -1.41 -18.37 5.44
CA SER A 76 -1.23 -17.35 4.38
C SER A 76 -2.34 -16.31 4.41
N VAL A 77 -2.02 -15.09 3.99
CA VAL A 77 -2.95 -13.97 3.88
C VAL A 77 -2.78 -13.37 2.49
N ILE A 78 -3.82 -13.45 1.66
CA ILE A 78 -3.74 -13.16 0.23
C ILE A 78 -4.70 -12.00 -0.10
N PRO A 79 -4.20 -10.81 -0.43
CA PRO A 79 -5.03 -9.70 -0.91
C PRO A 79 -5.33 -9.81 -2.40
N LEU A 80 -6.50 -9.32 -2.79
CA LEU A 80 -6.82 -8.92 -4.16
C LEU A 80 -7.37 -7.50 -4.13
N ARG A 81 -6.54 -6.52 -4.51
CA ARG A 81 -6.90 -5.10 -4.47
C ARG A 81 -7.49 -4.66 -5.81
N GLY A 82 -8.74 -4.18 -5.78
CA GLY A 82 -9.39 -3.49 -6.90
C GLY A 82 -9.18 -1.98 -6.85
N SER A 83 -10.01 -1.24 -7.58
CA SER A 83 -10.01 0.23 -7.60
C SER A 83 -10.75 0.84 -6.41
N GLU A 84 -11.88 0.26 -6.02
CA GLU A 84 -12.79 0.77 -4.97
C GLU A 84 -12.87 -0.14 -3.73
N ASP A 85 -12.45 -1.40 -3.85
CA ASP A 85 -12.46 -2.39 -2.78
C ASP A 85 -11.20 -3.27 -2.74
N ILE A 86 -11.03 -4.00 -1.65
CA ILE A 86 -9.99 -5.02 -1.46
C ILE A 86 -10.61 -6.28 -0.87
N MET A 87 -10.30 -7.43 -1.46
CA MET A 87 -10.65 -8.73 -0.93
C MET A 87 -9.46 -9.38 -0.24
N TRP A 88 -9.72 -10.13 0.81
CA TRP A 88 -8.71 -10.87 1.57
C TRP A 88 -9.13 -12.32 1.74
N THR A 89 -8.21 -13.23 1.46
CA THR A 89 -8.34 -14.65 1.84
C THR A 89 -7.31 -14.96 2.91
N VAL A 90 -7.76 -15.35 4.10
CA VAL A 90 -6.92 -15.77 5.22
C VAL A 90 -7.03 -17.28 5.35
N LYS A 91 -5.93 -17.99 5.09
CA LYS A 91 -5.80 -19.44 5.28
C LYS A 91 -5.01 -19.71 6.55
N PHE A 92 -5.61 -20.45 7.46
CA PHE A 92 -4.97 -20.88 8.70
C PHE A 92 -4.16 -22.16 8.47
N ARG A 93 -3.18 -22.41 9.34
CA ARG A 93 -2.37 -23.64 9.32
C ARG A 93 -3.21 -24.93 9.33
N ASN A 94 -4.36 -24.93 10.00
CA ASN A 94 -5.26 -26.08 10.08
C ASN A 94 -6.16 -26.25 8.83
N GLY A 95 -5.97 -25.44 7.79
CA GLY A 95 -6.76 -25.49 6.56
C GLY A 95 -8.04 -24.64 6.57
N MET A 96 -8.43 -24.05 7.71
CA MET A 96 -9.56 -23.12 7.77
C MET A 96 -9.31 -21.92 6.85
N VAL A 97 -10.33 -21.51 6.09
CA VAL A 97 -10.28 -20.36 5.19
C VAL A 97 -11.35 -19.35 5.57
N LYS A 98 -10.94 -18.10 5.75
CA LYS A 98 -11.85 -16.95 5.92
C LYS A 98 -11.68 -15.99 4.75
N ARG A 99 -12.78 -15.40 4.28
CA ARG A 99 -12.79 -14.42 3.19
C ARG A 99 -13.45 -13.14 3.67
N PHE A 100 -12.85 -12.02 3.29
CA PHE A 100 -13.34 -10.68 3.63
C PHE A 100 -13.29 -9.79 2.39
N LYS A 101 -14.13 -8.76 2.39
CA LYS A 101 -14.14 -7.71 1.37
C LYS A 101 -14.39 -6.38 2.06
N PHE A 102 -13.56 -5.38 1.79
CA PHE A 102 -13.66 -4.06 2.39
C PHE A 102 -13.59 -2.97 1.32
N PRO A 103 -14.40 -1.90 1.41
CA PRO A 103 -14.23 -0.73 0.56
C PRO A 103 -12.91 -0.02 0.93
N ILE A 104 -12.20 0.50 -0.08
CA ILE A 104 -10.95 1.25 0.10
C ILE A 104 -11.02 2.67 -0.45
N ARG A 105 -12.00 2.97 -1.31
CA ARG A 105 -12.13 4.29 -1.94
C ARG A 105 -13.58 4.53 -2.35
N SER A 106 -14.07 5.76 -2.17
CA SER A 106 -15.41 6.22 -2.61
C SER A 106 -15.38 7.14 -3.82
N THR A 107 -14.19 7.50 -4.31
CA THR A 107 -13.95 8.38 -5.46
C THR A 107 -13.00 7.71 -6.44
N GLN A 108 -13.01 8.12 -7.71
CA GLN A 108 -12.13 7.53 -8.72
C GLN A 108 -10.65 7.85 -8.46
N GLU A 109 -9.77 6.96 -8.88
CA GLU A 109 -8.32 7.21 -8.87
C GLU A 109 -7.94 8.36 -9.80
N GLY A 110 -7.03 9.23 -9.34
CA GLY A 110 -6.58 10.40 -10.09
C GLY A 110 -7.53 11.61 -10.09
N THR A 111 -8.70 11.54 -9.45
CA THR A 111 -9.70 12.63 -9.47
C THR A 111 -9.76 13.46 -8.19
N ALA A 112 -8.75 13.35 -7.30
CA ALA A 112 -8.72 14.14 -6.07
C ALA A 112 -8.53 15.63 -6.41
N VAL A 113 -9.41 16.49 -5.92
CA VAL A 113 -9.28 17.95 -6.04
C VAL A 113 -8.49 18.44 -4.82
N PRO A 114 -7.28 19.03 -4.98
CA PRO A 114 -6.41 19.34 -3.84
C PRO A 114 -7.02 20.26 -2.78
N ASN A 115 -7.83 21.23 -3.19
CA ASN A 115 -8.54 22.13 -2.28
C ASN A 115 -9.86 21.55 -1.74
N GLY A 116 -10.25 20.35 -2.14
CA GLY A 116 -11.52 19.75 -1.73
C GLY A 116 -12.76 20.54 -2.17
N GLY A 117 -12.62 21.48 -3.11
CA GLY A 117 -13.69 22.39 -3.52
C GLY A 117 -13.85 23.64 -2.63
N TRP A 118 -12.97 23.87 -1.66
CA TRP A 118 -12.96 25.06 -0.80
C TRP A 118 -12.15 26.20 -1.41
N GLU A 119 -12.48 27.44 -1.02
CA GLU A 119 -11.71 28.61 -1.43
C GLU A 119 -10.30 28.59 -0.80
N THR A 120 -9.31 29.04 -1.57
CA THR A 120 -7.94 29.16 -1.10
C THR A 120 -7.73 30.55 -0.50
N SER A 121 -8.11 30.68 0.75
CA SER A 121 -7.99 31.88 1.59
C SER A 121 -7.59 31.39 2.98
N PRO A 122 -6.69 32.08 3.71
CA PRO A 122 -6.22 33.45 3.51
C PRO A 122 -4.99 33.60 2.61
N THR A 123 -4.87 34.75 1.96
CA THR A 123 -3.71 35.15 1.14
C THR A 123 -2.53 35.67 1.97
N ASP A 124 -2.73 35.91 3.26
CA ASP A 124 -1.69 36.34 4.18
C ASP A 124 -0.94 35.14 4.78
N LEU A 125 0.36 35.04 4.51
CA LEU A 125 1.21 33.98 5.07
C LEU A 125 1.53 34.18 6.56
N MET A 126 1.23 35.35 7.11
CA MET A 126 1.42 35.64 8.54
C MET A 126 0.23 35.20 9.39
N ASN A 127 -0.89 34.87 8.75
CA ASN A 127 -2.06 34.30 9.38
C ASN A 127 -1.79 32.85 9.82
N ARG A 128 -2.59 32.36 10.77
CA ARG A 128 -2.40 31.04 11.39
C ARG A 128 -3.20 29.94 10.70
N GLU A 129 -4.19 30.35 9.93
CA GLU A 129 -5.09 29.53 9.16
C GLU A 129 -4.32 28.72 8.10
N LEU A 130 -4.69 27.46 7.96
CA LEU A 130 -4.23 26.62 6.86
C LEU A 130 -4.91 27.04 5.54
N PHE A 131 -4.43 26.48 4.43
CA PHE A 131 -4.71 26.99 3.07
C PHE A 131 -6.19 27.07 2.64
N THR A 132 -7.11 26.42 3.35
CA THR A 132 -8.58 26.43 3.12
C THR A 132 -9.38 26.71 4.38
N GLU A 133 -8.70 27.08 5.46
CA GLU A 133 -9.35 27.40 6.73
C GLU A 133 -9.86 28.85 6.72
N PRO A 134 -10.97 29.14 7.41
CA PRO A 134 -11.70 28.26 8.33
C PRO A 134 -12.75 27.34 7.65
N ASP A 135 -13.03 27.55 6.37
CA ASP A 135 -14.15 26.90 5.66
C ASP A 135 -14.04 25.37 5.66
N SER A 136 -12.84 24.83 5.37
CA SER A 136 -12.61 23.38 5.36
C SER A 136 -12.68 22.74 6.74
N ALA A 137 -12.56 23.53 7.82
CA ALA A 137 -12.77 23.08 9.19
C ALA A 137 -14.27 23.07 9.58
N GLY A 138 -15.14 23.64 8.74
CA GLY A 138 -16.57 23.79 9.05
C GLY A 138 -16.84 24.78 10.19
N LEU A 139 -15.95 25.76 10.37
CA LEU A 139 -16.01 26.76 11.43
C LEU A 139 -16.18 28.16 10.83
N SER A 140 -16.76 29.09 11.60
CA SER A 140 -16.82 30.50 11.21
C SER A 140 -15.48 31.22 11.37
N GLU A 141 -14.64 30.76 12.31
CA GLU A 141 -13.30 31.26 12.58
C GLU A 141 -12.45 30.16 13.22
N ILE A 142 -11.12 30.22 13.07
CA ILE A 142 -10.21 29.24 13.70
C ILE A 142 -10.06 29.54 15.20
N PRO A 143 -10.29 28.55 16.09
CA PRO A 143 -10.20 28.75 17.53
C PRO A 143 -8.83 29.25 17.96
N THR A 144 -8.83 30.28 18.81
CA THR A 144 -7.62 30.77 19.44
C THR A 144 -7.53 30.27 20.88
N ILE A 145 -6.31 29.95 21.32
CA ILE A 145 -6.06 29.57 22.71
C ILE A 145 -6.01 30.86 23.54
N THR A 146 -6.82 30.95 24.60
CA THR A 146 -6.69 32.02 25.59
C THR A 146 -5.35 31.86 26.30
N LYS A 147 -4.50 32.88 26.21
CA LYS A 147 -3.20 32.89 26.90
C LYS A 147 -3.38 33.15 28.39
#